data_AF-A0AAU9FXA5-F1
#
_entry.id   AF-A0AAU9FXA5-F1
#
_cell.length_a   1.000
_cell.length_b   1.000
_cell.length_c   1.000
_cell.angle_alpha   90.00
_cell.angle_beta   90.00
_cell.angle_gamma   90.00
#
_symmetry.space_group_name_H-M   'P 1'
#
loop_
_entity.id
_entity.type
_entity.pdbx_description
1 polymer ?
#
loop_
_entity_poly.entity_id
_entity_poly.type
_entity_poly.pdbx_seq_one_letter_code
_entity_poly.pdbx_strand_id
1 'polypeptide(L)'
;MSAVYWNVFCDGCNRVNLAKYRFKCLRCESYDLCEECHEKKIITGAEHQASHPFQCLMDIPTKELMFAGEPIPTLEADSFTCPVCGEHGHSASELVDHSGIHHKDDHTRVICPLCVAVHGADPQLVDNIGAHFWDVHTQIFTQFT
;
A
#
# COMPACT_ATOMS: atom_id res chain seq x y z
N MET A 1 7.29 -22.10 7.89
CA MET A 1 6.03 -21.75 8.56
C MET A 1 5.55 -20.47 7.89
N SER A 2 4.55 -20.58 7.02
CA SER A 2 4.05 -19.42 6.28
C SER A 2 3.34 -18.51 7.27
N ALA A 3 3.81 -17.27 7.43
CA ALA A 3 3.13 -16.31 8.28
C ALA A 3 1.83 -15.92 7.59
N VAL A 4 0.69 -16.39 8.12
CA VAL A 4 -0.66 -16.06 7.64
C VAL A 4 -0.95 -14.56 7.82
N TYR A 5 -0.25 -13.93 8.75
CA TYR A 5 -0.43 -12.53 9.14
C TYR A 5 0.88 -11.76 9.06
N TRP A 6 0.78 -10.45 8.86
CA TRP A 6 1.91 -9.53 9.00
C TRP A 6 2.40 -9.47 10.45
N ASN A 7 3.72 -9.36 10.62
CA ASN A 7 4.34 -9.13 11.93
C ASN A 7 4.28 -7.64 12.33
N VAL A 8 3.08 -7.07 12.36
CA VAL A 8 2.81 -5.67 12.75
C VAL A 8 1.64 -5.59 13.74
N PHE A 9 1.53 -4.45 14.42
CA PHE A 9 0.43 -4.13 15.32
C PHE A 9 -0.38 -2.95 14.78
N CYS A 10 -1.65 -2.87 15.17
CA CYS A 10 -2.47 -1.69 14.91
C CYS A 10 -2.04 -0.54 15.82
N ASP A 11 -1.64 0.61 15.28
CA ASP A 11 -1.30 1.82 16.05
C ASP A 11 -2.50 2.45 16.77
N GLY A 12 -3.71 2.09 16.37
CA GLY A 12 -4.95 2.59 16.99
C GLY A 12 -5.42 1.79 18.21
N CYS A 13 -5.20 0.46 18.25
CA CYS A 13 -5.73 -0.42 19.30
C CYS A 13 -4.75 -1.48 19.82
N ASN A 14 -3.49 -1.47 19.35
CA ASN A 14 -2.43 -2.40 19.69
C ASN A 14 -2.74 -3.89 19.42
N ARG A 15 -3.78 -4.18 18.63
CA ARG A 15 -4.07 -5.56 18.19
C ARG A 15 -2.94 -6.04 17.27
N VAL A 16 -2.39 -7.21 17.59
CA VAL A 16 -1.46 -7.96 16.73
C VAL A 16 -2.22 -8.82 15.73
N ASN A 17 -1.55 -9.29 14.68
CA ASN A 17 -2.14 -10.12 13.63
C ASN A 17 -3.35 -9.43 12.97
N LEU A 18 -3.07 -8.37 12.21
CA LEU A 18 -4.09 -7.69 11.41
C LEU A 18 -4.70 -8.67 10.41
N ALA A 19 -5.83 -9.27 10.77
CA ALA A 19 -6.53 -10.24 9.92
C ALA A 19 -7.41 -9.52 8.90
N LYS A 20 -7.61 -10.17 7.75
CA LYS A 20 -8.29 -9.66 6.56
C LYS A 20 -7.59 -8.48 5.91
N TYR A 21 -7.66 -7.32 6.56
CA TYR A 21 -7.17 -6.07 6.02
C TYR A 21 -6.19 -5.39 6.97
N ARG A 22 -5.03 -5.04 6.42
CA ARG A 22 -4.05 -4.14 7.01
C ARG A 22 -4.06 -2.84 6.21
N PHE A 23 -4.32 -1.74 6.88
CA PHE A 23 -4.27 -0.40 6.29
C PHE A 23 -2.94 0.24 6.64
N LYS A 24 -2.00 0.21 5.69
CA LYS A 24 -0.70 0.86 5.83
C LYS A 24 -0.77 2.31 5.40
N CYS A 25 -0.40 3.25 6.28
CA CYS A 25 -0.27 4.65 5.90
C CYS A 25 0.90 4.81 4.92
N LEU A 26 0.68 5.50 3.80
CA LEU A 26 1.66 5.69 2.74
C LEU A 26 2.58 6.90 2.94
N ARG A 27 2.43 7.60 4.08
CA ARG A 27 3.22 8.80 4.46
C ARG A 27 4.05 8.62 5.72
N CYS A 28 3.71 7.63 6.54
CA CYS A 28 4.38 7.35 7.81
C CYS A 28 5.16 6.04 7.69
N GLU A 29 6.37 5.95 8.24
CA GLU A 29 7.18 4.73 8.16
C GLU A 29 6.49 3.55 8.88
N SER A 30 6.16 3.73 10.16
CA SER A 30 5.56 2.71 11.02
C SER A 30 4.16 3.11 11.50
N TYR A 31 3.19 3.19 10.58
CA TYR A 31 1.79 3.43 10.95
C TYR A 31 0.86 2.50 10.16
N ASP A 32 0.20 1.62 10.89
CA ASP A 32 -0.65 0.54 10.41
C ASP A 32 -1.95 0.49 11.23
N LEU A 33 -3.09 0.36 10.56
CA LEU A 33 -4.39 0.23 11.21
C LEU A 33 -5.06 -1.09 10.81
N CYS A 34 -5.82 -1.67 11.73
CA CYS A 34 -6.84 -2.66 11.38
C CYS A 34 -8.03 -1.97 10.70
N GLU A 35 -8.87 -2.76 10.02
CA GLU A 35 -10.14 -2.32 9.42
C GLU A 35 -10.96 -1.42 10.35
N GLU A 36 -11.23 -1.87 11.57
CA GLU A 36 -12.06 -1.13 12.53
C GLU A 36 -11.46 0.25 12.91
N CYS A 37 -10.14 0.33 13.10
CA CYS A 37 -9.48 1.59 13.44
C CYS A 37 -9.40 2.53 12.23
N HIS A 38 -9.24 1.98 11.02
CA HIS A 38 -9.26 2.74 9.78
C HIS A 38 -10.66 3.34 9.52
N GLU A 39 -11.72 2.55 9.66
CA GLU A 39 -13.11 3.02 9.50
C GLU A 39 -13.49 4.11 10.52
N LYS A 40 -13.02 3.97 11.76
CA LYS A 40 -13.20 4.97 12.82
C LYS A 40 -12.29 6.19 12.66
N LYS A 41 -11.39 6.20 11.65
CA LYS A 41 -10.41 7.26 11.40
C LYS A 41 -9.59 7.59 12.64
N ILE A 42 -9.12 6.54 13.33
CA ILE A 42 -8.28 6.71 14.52
C ILE A 42 -6.95 7.34 14.12
N ILE A 43 -6.59 8.40 14.82
CA ILE A 43 -5.32 9.12 14.66
C ILE A 43 -4.59 9.02 15.99
N THR A 44 -3.42 8.38 15.98
CA THR A 44 -2.52 8.27 17.13
C THR A 44 -1.13 8.78 16.74
N GLY A 45 -0.36 9.25 17.74
CA GLY A 45 0.96 9.82 17.52
C GLY A 45 0.94 11.22 16.89
N ALA A 46 2.13 11.79 16.66
CA ALA A 46 2.31 13.13 16.10
C ALA A 46 2.59 13.13 14.58
N GLU A 47 3.14 12.02 14.06
CA GLU A 47 3.57 11.89 12.66
C GLU A 47 2.41 11.65 11.69
N HIS A 48 1.34 10.98 12.15
CA HIS A 48 0.19 10.65 11.31
C HIS A 48 -0.84 11.78 11.25
N GLN A 49 -1.38 12.05 10.06
CA GLN A 49 -2.42 13.05 9.84
C GLN A 49 -3.63 12.44 9.11
N ALA A 50 -4.81 13.00 9.36
CA ALA A 50 -6.09 12.54 8.79
C ALA A 50 -6.12 12.50 7.26
N SER A 51 -5.28 13.31 6.61
CA SER A 51 -5.18 13.43 5.15
C SER A 51 -4.25 12.40 4.52
N HIS A 52 -3.49 11.63 5.33
CA HIS A 52 -2.54 10.69 4.77
C HIS A 52 -3.26 9.52 4.09
N PRO A 53 -2.90 9.19 2.83
CA PRO A 53 -3.48 8.06 2.13
C PRO A 53 -3.02 6.73 2.73
N PHE A 54 -3.89 5.72 2.61
CA PHE A 54 -3.63 4.35 3.04
C PHE A 54 -3.64 3.40 1.85
N GLN A 55 -2.78 2.39 1.90
CA GLN A 55 -2.88 1.20 1.08
C GLN A 55 -3.56 0.10 1.89
N CYS A 56 -4.61 -0.49 1.33
CA CYS A 56 -5.22 -1.70 1.86
C CYS A 56 -4.41 -2.91 1.40
N LEU A 57 -3.96 -3.72 2.35
CA LEU A 57 -3.26 -4.98 2.14
C LEU A 57 -4.14 -6.12 2.66
N MET A 58 -4.17 -7.23 1.94
CA MET A 58 -5.04 -8.38 2.19
C MET A 58 -4.22 -9.61 2.56
N ASP A 59 -4.69 -10.30 3.60
CA ASP A 59 -4.07 -11.55 4.02
C ASP A 59 -4.38 -12.68 3.03
N ILE A 60 -3.59 -13.75 3.08
CA ILE A 60 -3.70 -14.89 2.15
C ILE A 60 -5.10 -15.52 2.20
N PRO A 61 -5.71 -15.82 3.37
CA PRO A 61 -7.05 -16.39 3.44
C PRO A 61 -8.12 -15.51 2.77
N THR A 62 -8.02 -14.18 2.92
CA THR A 62 -8.96 -13.26 2.28
C THR A 62 -8.81 -13.32 0.77
N LYS A 63 -7.59 -13.35 0.24
CA LYS A 63 -7.34 -13.50 -1.19
C LYS A 63 -7.86 -14.84 -1.72
N GLU A 64 -7.62 -15.95 -1.03
CA GLU A 64 -8.15 -17.27 -1.42
C GLU A 64 -9.68 -17.27 -1.56
N LEU A 65 -10.37 -16.59 -0.64
CA LEU A 65 -11.82 -16.44 -0.70
C LEU A 65 -12.27 -15.56 -1.87
N MET A 66 -11.56 -14.47 -2.16
CA MET A 66 -11.93 -13.55 -3.24
C MET A 66 -11.72 -14.13 -4.64
N PHE A 67 -10.61 -14.84 -4.84
CA PHE A 67 -10.27 -15.40 -6.15
C PHE A 67 -10.92 -16.77 -6.39
N ALA A 68 -11.44 -17.44 -5.36
CA ALA A 68 -12.33 -18.61 -5.47
C ALA A 68 -11.85 -19.72 -6.43
N GLY A 69 -10.53 -19.92 -6.54
CA GLY A 69 -9.90 -20.90 -7.44
C GLY A 69 -9.21 -20.31 -8.68
N GLU A 70 -9.40 -19.02 -8.95
CA GLU A 70 -8.60 -18.26 -9.91
C GLU A 70 -7.17 -18.04 -9.41
N PRO A 71 -6.21 -17.74 -10.32
CA PRO A 71 -4.85 -17.42 -9.93
C PRO A 71 -4.79 -16.25 -8.94
N ILE A 72 -4.31 -16.52 -7.74
CA ILE A 72 -4.17 -15.52 -6.69
C ILE A 72 -3.00 -14.58 -7.05
N PRO A 73 -3.19 -13.25 -7.07
CA PRO A 73 -2.11 -12.29 -7.32
C PRO A 73 -0.95 -12.49 -6.34
N THR A 74 0.27 -12.20 -6.76
CA THR A 74 1.45 -12.30 -5.89
C THR A 74 1.48 -11.18 -4.85
N LEU A 75 1.02 -9.98 -5.22
CA LEU A 75 0.93 -8.83 -4.34
C LEU A 75 -0.24 -8.96 -3.35
N GLU A 76 -0.06 -8.43 -2.15
CA GLU A 76 -1.07 -8.36 -1.10
C GLU A 76 -2.14 -7.28 -1.35
N ALA A 77 -2.07 -6.58 -2.49
CA ALA A 77 -3.10 -5.66 -2.96
C ALA A 77 -3.36 -5.89 -4.45
N ASP A 78 -4.60 -5.66 -4.87
CA ASP A 78 -5.07 -5.68 -6.26
C ASP A 78 -5.59 -4.31 -6.73
N SER A 79 -5.92 -3.42 -5.80
CA SER A 79 -6.29 -2.03 -6.00
C SER A 79 -5.35 -1.12 -5.22
N PHE A 80 -4.73 -0.17 -5.90
CA PHE A 80 -3.70 0.69 -5.35
C PHE A 80 -4.16 2.12 -5.15
N THR A 81 -3.66 2.72 -4.07
CA THR A 81 -3.87 4.13 -3.73
C THR A 81 -2.65 4.95 -4.11
N CYS A 82 -2.83 6.03 -4.85
CA CYS A 82 -1.78 7.01 -5.09
C CYS A 82 -1.31 7.57 -3.75
N PRO A 83 -0.02 7.42 -3.40
CA PRO A 83 0.46 7.82 -2.09
C PRO A 83 0.61 9.34 -1.98
N VAL A 84 0.49 10.06 -3.12
CA VAL A 84 0.60 11.51 -3.19
C VAL A 84 -0.74 12.19 -2.95
N CYS A 85 -1.73 11.91 -3.81
CA CYS A 85 -3.04 12.56 -3.80
C CYS A 85 -4.15 11.75 -3.11
N GLY A 86 -3.92 10.46 -2.85
CA GLY A 86 -4.92 9.57 -2.23
C GLY A 86 -6.01 9.06 -3.16
N GLU A 87 -5.92 9.31 -4.48
CA GLU A 87 -6.79 8.66 -5.46
C GLU A 87 -6.57 7.15 -5.40
N HIS A 88 -7.66 6.37 -5.34
CA HIS A 88 -7.62 4.94 -5.12
C HIS A 88 -8.40 4.21 -6.21
N GLY A 89 -8.15 2.91 -6.38
CA GLY A 89 -8.79 2.13 -7.43
C GLY A 89 -7.92 1.91 -8.66
N HIS A 90 -6.64 2.27 -8.61
CA HIS A 90 -5.71 2.03 -9.71
C HIS A 90 -5.25 0.57 -9.73
N SER A 91 -5.16 -0.03 -10.90
CA SER A 91 -4.25 -1.15 -11.13
C SER A 91 -2.79 -0.71 -10.97
N ALA A 92 -1.86 -1.67 -10.92
CA ALA A 92 -0.44 -1.35 -10.79
C ALA A 92 0.09 -0.48 -11.94
N SER A 93 -0.33 -0.74 -13.18
CA SER A 93 0.04 0.07 -14.35
C SER A 93 -0.60 1.45 -14.32
N GLU A 94 -1.88 1.55 -13.98
CA GLU A 94 -2.57 2.85 -13.89
C GLU A 94 -1.96 3.74 -12.82
N LEU A 95 -1.53 3.16 -11.68
CA LEU A 95 -0.85 3.94 -10.64
C LEU A 95 0.49 4.49 -11.14
N VAL A 96 1.26 3.67 -11.86
CA VAL A 96 2.54 4.08 -12.44
C VAL A 96 2.34 5.22 -13.43
N ASP A 97 1.40 5.07 -14.36
CA ASP A 97 1.06 6.09 -15.35
C ASP A 97 0.53 7.37 -14.68
N HIS A 98 -0.39 7.24 -13.72
CA HIS A 98 -0.93 8.34 -12.93
C HIS A 98 0.18 9.15 -12.28
N SER A 99 1.08 8.50 -11.55
CA SER A 99 2.19 9.17 -10.87
C SER A 99 3.16 9.81 -11.86
N GLY A 100 3.45 9.16 -12.99
CA GLY A 100 4.32 9.71 -14.03
C GLY A 100 3.73 10.95 -14.74
N ILE A 101 2.40 11.04 -14.85
CA ILE A 101 1.71 12.16 -15.51
C ILE A 101 1.43 13.30 -14.54
N HIS A 102 0.88 12.99 -13.36
CA HIS A 102 0.36 13.98 -12.42
C HIS A 102 1.35 14.39 -11.32
N HIS A 103 2.36 13.56 -11.04
CA HIS A 103 3.28 13.73 -9.89
C HIS A 103 4.75 13.56 -10.27
N LYS A 104 5.12 13.84 -11.52
CA LYS A 104 6.49 13.68 -12.04
C LYS A 104 7.54 14.44 -11.23
N ASP A 105 7.24 15.68 -10.90
CA ASP A 105 8.15 16.60 -10.19
C ASP A 105 7.75 16.78 -8.71
N ASP A 106 6.90 15.89 -8.19
CA ASP A 106 6.45 15.91 -6.80
C ASP A 106 7.48 15.20 -5.90
N HIS A 107 7.98 15.94 -4.90
CA HIS A 107 8.99 15.47 -3.93
C HIS A 107 8.38 15.13 -2.56
N THR A 108 7.07 14.88 -2.50
CA THR A 108 6.46 14.52 -1.24
C THR A 108 6.85 13.09 -0.89
N ARG A 109 7.57 12.91 0.23
CA ARG A 109 8.03 11.61 0.70
C ARG A 109 6.86 10.63 0.91
N VAL A 110 6.97 9.44 0.33
CA VAL A 110 5.93 8.39 0.35
C VAL A 110 6.51 6.99 0.46
N ILE A 111 5.70 6.06 0.94
CA ILE A 111 5.93 4.63 0.72
C ILE A 111 5.34 4.25 -0.64
N CYS A 112 6.09 3.52 -1.45
CA CYS A 112 5.60 2.98 -2.72
C CYS A 112 4.50 1.91 -2.48
N PRO A 113 3.28 2.09 -3.01
CA PRO A 113 2.18 1.11 -2.84
C PRO A 113 2.49 -0.27 -3.43
N LEU A 114 3.27 -0.31 -4.52
CA LEU A 114 3.67 -1.58 -5.15
C LEU A 114 4.70 -2.32 -4.30
N CYS A 115 5.68 -1.61 -3.73
CA CYS A 115 6.69 -2.22 -2.88
C CYS A 115 6.08 -2.74 -1.57
N VAL A 116 5.18 -1.97 -0.95
CA VAL A 116 4.59 -2.38 0.34
C VAL A 116 3.60 -3.52 0.23
N ALA A 117 3.08 -3.75 -0.98
CA ALA A 117 2.23 -4.90 -1.27
C ALA A 117 3.02 -6.20 -1.49
N VAL A 118 4.35 -6.18 -1.49
CA VAL A 118 5.15 -7.41 -1.52
C VAL A 118 5.15 -8.04 -0.12
N HIS A 119 4.78 -9.32 -0.04
CA HIS A 119 4.71 -10.05 1.23
C HIS A 119 6.02 -9.96 2.03
N GLY A 120 5.93 -9.48 3.26
CA GLY A 120 7.07 -9.34 4.18
C GLY A 120 8.04 -8.20 3.83
N ALA A 121 7.73 -7.36 2.84
CA ALA A 121 8.53 -6.19 2.54
C ALA A 121 8.34 -5.08 3.59
N ASP A 122 9.42 -4.34 3.83
CA ASP A 122 9.44 -3.15 4.69
C ASP A 122 10.09 -1.99 3.91
N PRO A 123 9.38 -1.42 2.92
CA PRO A 123 9.92 -0.38 2.08
C PRO A 123 10.09 0.94 2.83
N GLN A 124 11.19 1.61 2.55
CA GLN A 124 11.49 2.94 3.06
C GLN A 124 10.73 4.02 2.29
N LEU A 125 10.66 5.23 2.87
CA LEU A 125 10.13 6.41 2.18
C LEU A 125 11.01 6.77 0.97
N VAL A 126 10.38 6.94 -0.18
CA VAL A 126 10.98 7.50 -1.41
C VAL A 126 10.57 8.96 -1.55
N ASP A 127 11.48 9.80 -2.05
CA ASP A 127 11.26 11.25 -2.15
C ASP A 127 10.38 11.63 -3.35
N ASN A 128 10.60 10.99 -4.50
CA ASN A 128 9.83 11.23 -5.71
C ASN A 128 9.33 9.87 -6.24
N ILE A 129 8.01 9.67 -6.18
CA ILE A 129 7.40 8.39 -6.55
C ILE A 129 7.42 8.14 -8.07
N GLY A 130 7.32 9.20 -8.88
CA GLY A 130 7.38 9.10 -10.34
C GLY A 130 8.75 8.62 -10.82
N ALA A 131 9.82 9.21 -10.28
CA ALA A 131 11.19 8.78 -10.52
C ALA A 131 11.42 7.36 -10.00
N HIS A 132 10.94 7.03 -8.79
CA HIS A 132 11.05 5.67 -8.25
C HIS A 132 10.38 4.63 -9.16
N PHE A 133 9.20 4.90 -9.70
CA PHE A 133 8.56 3.99 -10.66
C PHE A 133 9.38 3.82 -11.93
N TRP A 134 9.91 4.91 -12.48
CA TRP A 134 10.77 4.86 -13.66
C TRP A 134 12.04 4.03 -13.42
N ASP A 135 12.66 4.12 -12.25
CA ASP A 135 13.93 3.43 -11.98
C ASP A 135 13.74 1.96 -11.57
N VAL A 136 12.67 1.66 -10.81
CA VAL A 136 12.48 0.36 -10.14
C VAL A 136 11.40 -0.50 -10.79
N HIS A 137 10.35 0.12 -11.33
CA HIS A 137 9.16 -0.56 -11.87
C HIS A 137 9.06 -0.50 -13.40
N THR A 138 10.20 -0.34 -14.09
CA THR A 138 10.35 -0.26 -15.57
C THR A 138 9.58 -1.31 -16.37
N GLN A 139 9.43 -2.54 -15.86
CA GLN A 139 8.72 -3.62 -16.57
C GLN A 139 7.19 -3.42 -16.61
N ILE A 140 6.65 -2.56 -15.76
CA ILE A 140 5.23 -2.18 -15.79
C ILE A 140 4.98 -1.17 -16.93
N PHE A 141 6.01 -0.39 -17.31
CA PHE A 141 5.92 0.57 -18.43
C PHE A 141 5.91 -0.09 -19.82
N THR A 142 6.32 -1.36 -19.97
CA THR A 142 6.55 -1.97 -21.30
C THR A 142 5.30 -2.49 -22.02
N GLN A 143 4.07 -2.17 -21.57
CA GLN A 143 2.86 -2.53 -22.33
C GLN A 143 2.47 -1.54 -23.43
N PHE A 144 3.23 -0.45 -23.63
CA PHE A 144 2.91 0.58 -24.65
C PHE A 144 4.12 1.03 -25.49
N THR A 145 4.84 0.09 -26.09
CA THR A 145 5.67 0.35 -27.29
C THR A 145 5.33 -0.61 -28.41
#